data_AF-A0A6M0JW84-F1
#
_entry.id   AF-A0A6M0JW84-F1
#
_cell.length_a   1.000
_cell.length_b   1.000
_cell.length_c   1.000
_cell.angle_alpha   90.00
_cell.angle_beta   90.00
_cell.angle_gamma   90.00
#
_symmetry.space_group_name_H-M   'P 1'
#
loop_
_entity.id
_entity.type
_entity.pdbx_description
1 polymer ?
#
loop_
_entity_poly.entity_id
_entity_poly.type
_entity_poly.pdbx_seq_one_letter_code
_entity_poly.pdbx_strand_id
1 'polypeptide(L)' 'MQRFYFSLSISASEYLKYYRGAAGRVIVRASDGRTLSIPAANLRRFVTQEGIRGQFCLTVDQDHKLVSIDRHSAAQVRRA' A
#
# COMPACT_ATOMS: atom_id res chain seq x y z
N MET A 1 -1.76 7.73 -17.12
CA MET A 1 -1.94 7.14 -15.77
C MET A 1 -0.90 6.08 -15.57
N GLN A 2 -0.24 6.04 -14.41
CA GLN A 2 0.72 4.98 -14.06
C GLN A 2 0.19 4.16 -12.89
N ARG A 3 0.51 2.87 -12.87
CA ARG A 3 0.09 1.93 -11.82
C ARG A 3 1.30 1.24 -11.22
N PHE A 4 1.30 1.10 -9.91
CA PHE A 4 2.36 0.45 -9.16
C PHE A 4 1.78 -0.65 -8.29
N TYR A 5 2.27 -1.86 -8.47
CA TYR A 5 1.86 -3.02 -7.69
C TYR A 5 2.90 -3.27 -6.59
N PHE A 6 2.43 -3.58 -5.38
CA PHE A 6 3.29 -3.90 -4.26
C PHE A 6 2.59 -4.79 -3.25
N SER A 7 3.40 -5.57 -2.53
CA SER A 7 2.96 -6.31 -1.35
C SER A 7 3.12 -5.42 -0.12
N LEU A 8 2.15 -5.48 0.78
CA LEU A 8 2.22 -4.79 2.06
C LEU A 8 1.88 -5.75 3.20
N SER A 9 2.71 -5.73 4.23
CA SER A 9 2.49 -6.44 5.50
C SER A 9 2.91 -5.52 6.65
N ILE A 10 1.93 -4.95 7.35
CA ILE A 10 2.11 -4.11 8.53
C ILE A 10 1.25 -4.74 9.63
N SER A 11 1.81 -4.99 10.81
CA SER A 11 1.01 -5.43 11.96
C SER A 11 0.11 -4.30 12.46
N ALA A 12 -0.97 -4.67 13.16
CA ALA A 12 -1.83 -3.67 13.81
C ALA A 12 -1.01 -2.77 14.77
N SER A 13 -0.08 -3.35 15.54
CA SER A 13 0.79 -2.62 16.48
C SER A 13 1.72 -1.62 15.79
N GLU A 14 2.26 -1.96 14.63
CA GLU A 14 3.10 -1.05 13.85
C GLU A 14 2.26 0.11 13.29
N TYR A 15 1.06 -0.20 12.78
CA TYR A 15 0.17 0.83 12.26
C TYR A 15 -0.39 1.75 13.36
N LEU A 16 -0.45 1.31 14.63
CA LEU A 16 -0.78 2.19 15.77
C LEU A 16 0.20 3.36 15.93
N LYS A 17 1.45 3.24 15.46
CA LYS A 17 2.41 4.36 15.48
C LYS A 17 1.89 5.56 14.67
N TYR A 18 1.08 5.33 13.64
CA TYR A 18 0.42 6.40 12.89
C TYR A 18 -0.61 7.15 13.75
N TYR A 19 -1.49 6.44 14.45
CA TYR A 19 -2.46 7.07 15.34
C TYR A 19 -1.82 7.81 16.52
N ARG A 20 -0.62 7.38 16.94
CA ARG A 20 0.17 8.06 17.98
C ARG A 20 0.99 9.24 17.46
N GLY A 21 0.93 9.55 16.16
CA GLY A 21 1.72 10.61 15.54
C GLY A 21 3.21 10.30 15.37
N ALA A 22 3.66 9.10 15.73
CA ALA A 22 5.06 8.69 15.64
C ALA A 22 5.50 8.28 14.22
N ALA A 23 4.56 7.98 13.32
CA ALA A 23 4.85 7.64 11.92
C ALA A 23 3.78 8.19 10.97
N GLY A 24 4.16 8.99 9.96
CA GLY A 24 3.20 9.58 9.01
C GLY A 24 3.11 8.88 7.65
N ARG A 25 4.09 8.03 7.33
CA ARG A 25 4.28 7.47 5.98
C ARG A 25 4.69 6.01 6.04
N VAL A 26 4.24 5.26 5.05
CA VAL A 26 4.60 3.86 4.80
C VAL A 26 5.49 3.82 3.56
N ILE A 27 6.67 3.22 3.68
CA ILE A 27 7.61 3.03 2.57
C ILE A 27 7.50 1.60 2.08
N VAL A 28 7.29 1.42 0.78
CA VAL A 28 7.20 0.09 0.14
C VAL A 28 8.03 0.04 -1.13
N ARG A 29 8.46 -1.16 -1.50
CA ARG A 29 9.07 -1.44 -2.79
C ARG A 29 8.01 -1.99 -3.74
N ALA A 30 7.80 -1.31 -4.86
CA ALA A 30 6.94 -1.79 -5.93
C ALA A 30 7.62 -2.93 -6.72
N SER A 31 6.81 -3.75 -7.38
CA SER A 31 7.26 -4.90 -8.17
C SER A 31 8.18 -4.52 -9.33
N ASP A 32 8.10 -3.27 -9.80
CA ASP A 32 8.97 -2.71 -10.84
C ASP A 32 10.29 -2.14 -10.30
N GLY A 33 10.55 -2.28 -8.99
CA GLY A 33 11.76 -1.74 -8.38
C GLY A 33 11.73 -0.23 -8.17
N ARG A 34 10.56 0.41 -8.07
CA ARG A 34 10.46 1.79 -7.56
C ARG A 34 10.11 1.79 -6.07
N THR A 35 10.59 2.78 -5.33
CA THR A 35 10.24 2.96 -3.91
C THR A 35 9.08 3.93 -3.82
N LEU A 36 7.97 3.49 -3.22
CA LEU A 36 6.79 4.31 -3.00
C LEU A 36 6.76 4.79 -1.56
N SER A 37 6.36 6.04 -1.39
CA SER A 37 6.14 6.64 -0.08
C SER A 37 4.67 7.04 0.02
N ILE A 38 3.92 6.35 0.88
CA ILE A 38 2.46 6.44 0.94
C ILE A 38 2.08 7.08 2.27
N PRO A 39 1.28 8.17 2.29
CA PRO A 39 0.70 8.68 3.52
C PRO A 39 -0.07 7.58 4.24
N ALA A 40 0.21 7.34 5.52
CA ALA A 40 -0.42 6.27 6.28
C ALA A 40 -1.96 6.42 6.28
N ALA A 41 -2.47 7.67 6.27
CA ALA A 41 -3.89 7.99 6.15
C ALA A 41 -4.61 7.26 5.01
N ASN A 42 -3.96 7.12 3.85
CA ASN A 42 -4.55 6.50 2.66
C ASN A 42 -4.74 4.99 2.81
N LEU A 43 -4.06 4.39 3.80
CA LEU A 43 -4.13 2.97 4.10
C LEU A 43 -5.15 2.64 5.19
N ARG A 44 -5.73 3.65 5.86
CA ARG A 44 -6.62 3.48 7.02
C ARG A 44 -7.81 2.57 6.73
N ARG A 45 -8.36 2.65 5.52
CA ARG A 45 -9.51 1.84 5.08
C ARG A 45 -9.19 0.35 4.89
N PHE A 46 -7.93 -0.06 4.95
CA PHE A 46 -7.50 -1.45 4.76
C PHE A 46 -7.06 -2.14 6.05
N VAL A 47 -7.07 -1.42 7.17
CA VAL A 47 -6.66 -1.94 8.48
C VAL A 47 -7.69 -2.95 8.97
N THR A 48 -7.22 -4.15 9.28
CA THR A 48 -7.98 -5.19 9.97
C THR A 48 -7.40 -5.42 11.37
N GLN A 49 -7.98 -6.34 12.14
CA GLN A 49 -7.45 -6.74 13.45
C GLN A 49 -6.01 -7.26 13.38
N GLU A 50 -5.60 -7.85 12.25
CA GLU A 50 -4.23 -8.32 12.03
C GLU A 50 -3.27 -7.24 11.49
N GLY A 51 -3.79 -6.04 11.21
CA GLY A 51 -3.09 -4.96 10.54
C GLY A 51 -3.44 -4.88 9.06
N ILE A 52 -2.45 -4.57 8.21
CA ILE A 52 -2.63 -4.41 6.77
C ILE A 52 -1.81 -5.48 6.07
N ARG A 53 -2.49 -6.40 5.39
CA ARG A 53 -1.85 -7.48 4.64
C ARG A 53 -2.50 -7.64 3.27
N GLY A 54 -1.69 -7.80 2.24
CA GLY A 54 -2.14 -8.15 0.89
C GLY A 54 -1.34 -7.49 -0.23
N GLN A 55 -1.82 -7.67 -1.45
CA GLN A 55 -1.32 -6.98 -2.62
C GLN A 55 -2.16 -5.72 -2.88
N PHE A 56 -1.48 -4.67 -3.34
CA PHE A 56 -2.08 -3.37 -3.57
C PHE A 56 -1.67 -2.81 -4.92
N CYS A 57 -2.52 -1.96 -5.48
CA CYS A 57 -2.24 -1.16 -6.67
C CYS A 57 -2.39 0.32 -6.30
N LEU A 58 -1.34 1.11 -6.53
CA LEU A 58 -1.37 2.56 -6.43
C LEU A 58 -1.42 3.16 -7.84
N THR A 59 -2.46 3.94 -8.10
CA THR A 59 -2.65 4.63 -9.39
C THR A 59 -2.32 6.11 -9.21
N VAL A 60 -1.49 6.64 -10.11
CA VAL A 60 -1.19 8.07 -10.19
C VAL A 60 -1.56 8.64 -11.57
N ASP A 61 -1.87 9.93 -11.59
CA ASP A 61 -2.07 10.66 -12.83
C ASP A 61 -0.73 10.98 -13.53
N GLN A 62 -0.78 11.84 -14.55
CA GLN A 62 0.41 12.24 -15.31
C GLN A 62 1.33 13.18 -14.52
N ASP A 63 0.80 13.87 -13.51
CA ASP A 63 1.52 14.77 -12.60
C ASP A 63 2.06 14.05 -11.36
N HIS A 64 2.02 12.71 -11.33
CA HIS A 64 2.38 11.86 -10.19
C HIS A 64 1.50 12.08 -8.94
N LYS A 65 0.31 12.69 -9.08
CA LYS A 65 -0.64 12.80 -7.97
C LYS A 65 -1.37 11.48 -7.78
N LEU A 66 -1.61 11.14 -6.52
CA LEU A 66 -2.36 9.94 -6.16
C LEU A 66 -3.81 10.04 -6.64
N VAL A 67 -4.23 9.09 -7.46
CA VAL A 67 -5.61 8.94 -7.93
C VAL A 67 -6.34 7.91 -7.07
N SER A 68 -5.74 6.73 -6.87
CA SER A 68 -6.33 5.69 -6.02
C SER A 68 -5.26 4.76 -5.43
N ILE A 69 -5.67 4.08 -4.36
CA ILE A 69 -4.98 2.91 -3.81
C ILE A 69 -6.03 1.83 -3.61
N ASP A 70 -5.82 0.62 -4.09
CA ASP A 70 -6.83 -0.44 -4.03
C ASP A 70 -6.18 -1.78 -3.69
N ARG A 71 -6.92 -2.65 -2.99
CA ARG A 71 -6.50 -4.06 -2.84
C ARG A 71 -6.52 -4.68 -4.23
N HIS A 72 -5.40 -5.28 -4.60
CA HIS A 72 -5.27 -6.05 -5.83
C HIS A 72 -5.39 -7.52 -5.45
N SER A 73 -6.43 -8.22 -5.91
CA SER A 73 -6.44 -9.66 -5.77
C SER A 73 -5.42 -10.23 -6.75
N ALA A 74 -4.50 -11.06 -6.25
CA ALA A 74 -3.74 -11.96 -7.12
C ALA A 74 -4.69 -13.08 -7.58
N ALA A 75 -5.64 -12.77 -8.45
CA ALA A 75 -6.36 -13.80 -9.18
C ALA A 75 -5.39 -14.41 -10.20
N GLN A 76 -4.90 -15.62 -9.87
CA GLN A 76 -4.29 -16.60 -10.77
C GLN A 76 -3.05 -16.15 -11.56
N VAL A 77 -1.88 -16.29 -10.93
CA VAL A 77 -0.74 -16.90 -11.63
C VAL A 77 -0.64 -18.34 -11.14
N ARG A 78 -1.54 -19.19 -11.63
CA ARG A 78 -1.21 -20.62 -11.75
C ARG A 78 -0.22 -20.70 -12.89
N ARG A 79 1.07 -20.69 -12.57
CA ARG A 79 2.12 -21.11 -13.51
C ARG A 79 1.86 -22.58 -13.88
N ALA A 80 2.10 -22.84 -15.15
CA ALA A 80 1.97 -24.09 -15.91
C ALA A 80 2.25 -25.38 -15.13
#